data_AF-A0A4R4XTB2-F1
#
_entry.id   AF-A0A4R4XTB2-F1
#
_cell.length_a   1.000
_cell.length_b   1.000
_cell.length_c   1.000
_cell.angle_alpha   90.00
_cell.angle_beta   90.00
_cell.angle_gamma   90.00
#
_symmetry.space_group_name_H-M   'P 1'
#
loop_
_entity.id
_entity.type
_entity.pdbx_description
1 polymer ?
#
loop_
_entity_poly.entity_id
_entity_poly.type
_entity_poly.pdbx_seq_one_letter_code
_entity_poly.pdbx_strand_id
1 'polypeptide(L)' 'MPAAGKIPPKTARHVLPCSDDQGSDRELTLVFAGRRMVLTTPDSTDVVLTPLQVERLRAALRDLLLDVDPSDYL' A
#
# COMPACT_ATOMS: atom_id res chain seq x y z
N MET A 1 -35.58 -3.04 13.60
CA MET A 1 -34.72 -3.14 12.41
C MET A 1 -33.61 -2.10 12.56
N PRO A 2 -32.35 -2.45 12.83
CA PRO A 2 -31.27 -1.47 12.81
C PRO A 2 -30.81 -1.28 11.37
N ALA A 3 -30.68 -0.02 10.96
CA ALA A 3 -30.10 0.38 9.69
C ALA A 3 -28.64 -0.07 9.65
N ALA A 4 -28.28 -0.81 8.59
CA ALA A 4 -26.90 -1.15 8.28
C ALA A 4 -26.14 0.16 8.02
N GLY A 5 -25.43 0.65 9.05
CA GLY A 5 -24.44 1.69 8.87
C GLY A 5 -23.41 1.20 7.87
N LYS A 6 -23.34 1.83 6.70
CA LYS A 6 -22.25 1.60 5.74
C LYS A 6 -20.95 1.90 6.47
N ILE A 7 -20.18 0.86 6.75
CA ILE A 7 -18.79 0.99 7.18
C ILE A 7 -18.12 1.78 6.04
N PRO A 8 -17.52 2.95 6.31
CA PRO A 8 -16.80 3.67 5.27
C PRO A 8 -15.72 2.73 4.72
N PRO A 9 -15.50 2.66 3.40
CA PRO A 9 -14.48 1.78 2.84
C PRO A 9 -13.16 2.11 3.53
N LYS A 10 -12.67 1.16 4.32
CA LYS A 10 -11.44 1.29 5.09
C LYS A 10 -10.34 1.49 4.06
N THR A 11 -9.86 2.72 3.91
CA THR A 11 -8.73 3.00 3.01
C THR A 11 -7.52 2.27 3.58
N ALA A 12 -7.24 1.09 3.04
CA ALA A 12 -6.12 0.28 3.49
C ALA A 12 -4.82 0.98 3.09
N ARG A 13 -4.08 1.46 4.09
CA ARG A 13 -2.79 2.13 3.94
C ARG A 13 -1.72 1.29 4.63
N HIS A 14 -0.62 1.03 3.94
CA HIS A 14 0.55 0.35 4.49
C HIS A 14 1.81 1.18 4.21
N VAL A 15 2.78 1.15 5.13
CA VAL A 15 4.05 1.86 5.01
C VAL A 15 5.18 0.85 5.09
N LEU A 16 6.11 0.92 4.14
CA LEU A 16 7.28 0.05 4.07
C LEU A 16 8.57 0.85 4.18
N PRO A 17 9.53 0.43 5.04
CA PRO A 17 10.86 1.01 5.05
C PRO A 17 11.64 0.58 3.81
N CYS A 18 12.31 1.53 3.18
CA CYS A 18 13.12 1.36 1.97
C CYS A 18 14.32 2.31 2.02
N SER A 19 15.14 2.30 0.97
CA SER A 19 16.25 3.25 0.84
C SER A 19 16.25 3.89 -0.54
N ASP A 20 16.77 5.11 -0.67
CA ASP A 20 17.03 5.70 -1.99
C ASP A 20 18.33 5.16 -2.60
N ASP A 21 18.66 5.64 -3.80
CA ASP A 21 19.89 5.28 -4.53
C ASP A 21 21.16 5.73 -3.81
N GLN A 22 21.04 6.69 -2.89
CA GLN A 22 22.13 7.15 -2.02
C GLN A 22 22.21 6.36 -0.70
N GLY A 23 21.31 5.39 -0.48
CA GLY A 23 21.27 4.55 0.71
C GLY A 23 20.63 5.22 1.93
N SER A 24 19.95 6.36 1.76
CA SER A 24 19.24 7.03 2.85
C SER A 24 17.94 6.32 3.17
N ASP A 25 17.57 6.23 4.45
CA ASP A 25 16.30 5.63 4.86
C ASP A 25 15.10 6.44 4.34
N ARG A 26 14.15 5.72 3.74
CA ARG A 26 12.93 6.26 3.14
C ARG A 26 11.73 5.39 3.49
N GLU A 27 10.55 5.93 3.21
CA GLU A 27 9.29 5.21 3.35
C GLU A 27 8.57 5.12 2.00
N LEU A 28 8.00 3.96 1.72
CA LEU A 28 7.09 3.74 0.61
C LEU A 28 5.68 3.57 1.18
N THR A 29 4.74 4.40 0.75
CA THR A 29 3.34 4.28 1.14
C THR A 29 2.54 3.56 0.05
N LEU A 30 1.77 2.56 0.46
CA LEU A 30 0.82 1.83 -0.37
C LEU A 30 -0.60 2.20 0.01
N VAL A 31 -1.42 2.50 -0.99
CA VAL A 31 -2.85 2.77 -0.82
C VAL A 31 -3.62 2.10 -1.94
N PHE A 32 -4.70 1.39 -1.60
CA PHE A 32 -5.70 1.00 -2.60
C PHE A 32 -6.79 2.05 -2.67
N ALA A 33 -6.95 2.69 -3.84
CA ALA A 33 -7.90 3.76 -4.06
C ALA A 33 -8.52 3.65 -5.45
N GLY A 34 -9.86 3.62 -5.52
CA GLY A 34 -10.60 3.67 -6.79
C GLY A 34 -10.16 2.60 -7.79
N ARG A 35 -10.07 1.33 -7.34
CA ARG A 35 -9.64 0.14 -8.12
C ARG A 35 -8.17 0.15 -8.52
N ARG A 36 -7.35 1.05 -7.95
CA ARG A 36 -5.93 1.17 -8.28
C ARG A 36 -5.11 1.00 -7.03
N MET A 37 -4.00 0.27 -7.17
CA MET A 37 -2.93 0.32 -6.19
C MET A 37 -2.06 1.54 -6.50
N VAL A 38 -1.85 2.37 -5.49
CA VAL A 38 -1.02 3.56 -5.56
C VAL A 38 0.18 3.34 -4.66
N LEU A 39 1.37 3.39 -5.26
CA LEU A 39 2.65 3.42 -4.55
C LEU A 39 3.15 4.85 -4.60
N THR A 40 3.46 5.40 -3.43
CA THR A 40 3.95 6.79 -3.29
C THR A 40 5.23 6.82 -2.49
N THR A 41 6.16 7.64 -2.98
CA THR A 41 7.37 8.03 -2.26
C THR A 41 7.20 9.50 -1.83
N PRO A 42 7.72 9.92 -0.67
CA PRO A 42 7.52 11.27 -0.15
C PRO A 42 7.93 12.38 -1.13
N ASP A 43 9.00 12.13 -1.89
CA ASP A 43 9.70 13.14 -2.69
C ASP A 43 9.60 12.87 -4.21
N SER A 44 8.75 11.95 -4.65
CA SER A 44 8.66 11.49 -6.06
C SER A 44 9.97 10.92 -6.62
N THR A 45 10.93 10.61 -5.76
CA THR A 45 12.24 10.03 -6.10
C THR A 45 12.15 8.54 -6.34
N ASP A 46 13.14 8.03 -7.09
CA ASP A 46 13.37 6.60 -7.23
C ASP A 46 13.74 5.99 -5.87
N VAL A 47 13.18 4.82 -5.59
CA VAL A 47 13.46 4.04 -4.39
C VAL A 47 14.16 2.76 -4.79
N VAL A 48 15.28 2.48 -4.14
CA VAL A 48 16.04 1.25 -4.34
C VAL A 48 15.62 0.22 -3.29
N LEU A 49 15.20 -0.94 -3.78
CA LEU A 49 14.79 -2.05 -2.93
C LEU A 49 15.84 -3.16 -2.99
N THR A 50 16.34 -3.55 -1.81
CA THR A 50 17.05 -4.82 -1.65
C THR A 50 16.13 -6.00 -1.95
N PRO A 51 16.66 -7.19 -2.29
CA PRO A 51 15.83 -8.38 -2.50
C PRO A 51 14.87 -8.68 -1.34
N LEU A 52 15.31 -8.51 -0.09
CA LEU A 52 14.44 -8.69 1.09
C LEU A 52 13.31 -7.65 1.14
N GLN A 53 13.57 -6.41 0.76
CA GLN A 53 12.54 -5.38 0.70
C GLN A 53 11.53 -5.64 -0.44
N VAL A 54 11.97 -6.21 -1.56
CA VAL A 54 11.06 -6.66 -2.64
C VAL A 54 10.12 -7.75 -2.13
N GLU A 55 10.61 -8.72 -1.35
CA GLU A 55 9.75 -9.74 -0.72
C GLU A 55 8.73 -9.12 0.24
N ARG A 56 9.17 -8.17 1.07
CA ARG A 56 8.29 -7.44 2.00
C ARG A 56 7.22 -6.65 1.27
N LEU A 57 7.57 -6.01 0.15
CA LEU A 57 6.62 -5.30 -0.71
C LEU A 57 5.56 -6.25 -1.27
N ARG A 58 5.98 -7.42 -1.78
CA ARG A 58 5.06 -8.45 -2.28
C ARG A 58 4.07 -8.89 -1.20
N ALA A 59 4.56 -9.14 0.01
CA ALA A 59 3.73 -9.54 1.15
C ALA A 59 2.73 -8.44 1.53
N ALA A 60 3.20 -7.20 1.67
CA ALA A 60 2.35 -6.07 2.02
C ALA A 60 1.26 -5.79 0.95
N LEU A 61 1.60 -5.91 -0.33
CA LEU A 61 0.64 -5.78 -1.43
C LEU A 61 -0.46 -6.84 -1.32
N ARG A 62 -0.09 -8.10 -1.10
CA ARG A 62 -1.04 -9.18 -0.93
C ARG A 62 -1.93 -8.95 0.28
N ASP A 63 -1.34 -8.62 1.42
CA ASP A 63 -2.08 -8.43 2.67
C ASP A 63 -3.05 -7.24 2.56
N LEU A 64 -2.67 -6.18 1.85
CA LEU A 64 -3.54 -5.03 1.57
C LEU A 64 -4.72 -5.42 0.66
N LEU A 65 -4.50 -6.23 -0.37
CA LEU A 65 -5.55 -6.72 -1.26
C LEU A 65 -6.52 -7.69 -0.59
N LEU A 66 -6.11 -8.39 0.47
CA LEU A 66 -7.01 -9.21 1.30
C LEU A 66 -7.97 -8.36 2.16
N ASP A 67 -7.57 -7.14 2.50
CA ASP A 67 -8.37 -6.19 3.28
C ASP A 67 -9.36 -5.38 2.42
N VAL A 68 -9.21 -5.41 1.09
CA VAL A 68 -10.06 -4.70 0.12
C VAL A 68 -11.31 -5.51 -0.21
N ASP A 69 -12.47 -4.85 -0.27
CA ASP A 69 -13.72 -5.53 -0.64
C ASP A 69 -13.64 -6.02 -2.09
N PRO A 70 -14.01 -7.27 -2.41
CA PRO A 70 -14.00 -7.77 -3.78
C PRO A 70 -14.78 -6.89 -4.78
N SER A 71 -15.79 -6.17 -4.29
CA SER A 71 -16.60 -5.22 -5.07
C SER A 71 -15.80 -4.00 -5.53
N ASP A 72 -14.69 -3.69 -4.86
CA ASP A 72 -13.78 -2.60 -5.21
C ASP A 72 -12.79 -2.98 -6.34
N TYR A 73 -12.87 -4.20 -6.88
CA TYR A 73 -12.14 -4.61 -8.10
C TYR A 73 -12.97 -4.47 -9.39
N LEU A 74 -14.29 -4.54 -9.28
CA LEU A 74 -15.24 -4.57 -10.40
C LEU A 74 -15.68 -3.17 -10.79
#